data_AF-A0AAU2JJP5-F1
#
_entry.id   AF-A0AAU2JJP5-F1
#
_cell.length_a   1.000
_cell.length_b   1.000
_cell.length_c   1.000
_cell.angle_alpha   90.00
_cell.angle_beta   90.00
_cell.angle_gamma   90.00
#
_symmetry.space_group_name_H-M   'P 1'
#
loop_
_entity.id
_entity.type
_entity.pdbx_description
1 polymer ?
#
loop_
_entity_poly.entity_id
_entity_poly.type
_entity_poly.pdbx_seq_one_letter_code
_entity_poly.pdbx_strand_id
1 'polypeptide(L)'
;MDSPLSGLAWLDRNKERPDSTADWLRRLATGDIELTHEACHSLEPWRAAAHLRELLISCGVLPAVDKRICSLERWLIGHLADIPDPDHAQVIRRFTTWEVLPRLRTSSQKKPITPAARRHAADQVKQATAFLIWLAARDHTLGTCGQTGIDA
;
A
#
# COMPACT_ATOMS: atom_id res chain seq x y z
N MET A 1 7.70 19.55 -6.18
CA MET A 1 7.52 18.83 -7.45
C MET A 1 8.60 19.38 -8.37
N ASP A 2 9.66 18.61 -8.67
CA ASP A 2 10.87 19.16 -9.30
C ASP A 2 10.75 19.33 -10.83
N SER A 3 9.69 18.82 -11.47
CA SER A 3 9.36 19.11 -12.88
C SER A 3 7.89 18.80 -13.22
N PRO A 4 7.00 19.80 -13.37
CA PRO A 4 5.59 19.60 -13.73
C PRO A 4 5.38 19.01 -15.14
N LEU A 5 6.34 19.23 -16.05
CA LEU A 5 6.29 18.71 -17.43
C LEU A 5 6.43 17.18 -17.48
N SER A 6 7.19 16.60 -16.56
CA SER A 6 7.37 15.14 -16.48
C SER A 6 6.09 14.43 -16.05
N GLY A 7 5.30 15.05 -15.16
CA GLY A 7 3.99 14.54 -14.77
C GLY A 7 2.97 14.57 -15.92
N LEU A 8 2.92 15.67 -16.68
CA LEU A 8 2.05 15.78 -17.85
C LEU A 8 2.42 14.77 -18.95
N ALA A 9 3.71 14.62 -19.24
CA ALA A 9 4.18 13.63 -20.23
C ALA A 9 3.85 12.18 -19.84
N TRP A 10 3.80 11.88 -18.54
CA TRP A 10 3.38 10.57 -18.05
C TRP A 10 1.87 10.35 -18.16
N LEU A 11 1.06 11.39 -17.91
CA LEU A 11 -0.40 11.33 -18.08
C LEU A 11 -0.78 11.11 -19.55
N ASP A 12 -0.14 11.82 -20.47
CA ASP A 12 -0.42 11.70 -21.91
C ASP A 12 -0.02 10.33 -22.48
N ARG A 13 1.05 9.71 -21.97
CA ARG A 13 1.55 8.42 -22.44
C ARG A 13 0.55 7.28 -22.28
N ASN A 14 -0.37 7.38 -21.33
CA ASN A 14 -1.30 6.29 -20.98
C ASN A 14 -2.75 6.55 -21.44
N LYS A 15 -3.03 7.70 -22.05
CA LYS A 15 -4.40 8.23 -22.28
C LYS A 15 -5.33 7.32 -23.09
N GLU A 16 -4.80 6.46 -23.96
CA GLU A 16 -5.59 5.63 -24.88
C GLU A 16 -5.96 4.24 -24.31
N ARG A 17 -5.50 3.88 -23.10
CA ARG A 17 -5.86 2.61 -22.46
C ARG A 17 -7.19 2.72 -21.68
N PRO A 18 -8.04 1.68 -21.70
CA PRO A 18 -9.08 1.53 -20.67
C PRO A 18 -8.41 1.39 -19.30
N ASP A 19 -9.01 1.96 -18.26
CA ASP A 19 -8.38 2.17 -16.93
C ASP A 19 -7.05 2.95 -17.01
N SER A 20 -6.97 3.92 -17.93
CA SER A 20 -5.84 4.83 -17.99
C SER A 20 -5.89 5.87 -16.86
N THR A 21 -4.74 6.47 -16.58
CA THR A 21 -4.67 7.55 -15.59
C THR A 21 -5.52 8.77 -15.96
N ALA A 22 -5.72 9.02 -17.26
CA ALA A 22 -6.62 10.08 -17.72
C ALA A 22 -8.09 9.76 -17.39
N ASP A 23 -8.50 8.50 -17.51
CA ASP A 23 -9.82 8.04 -17.07
C ASP A 23 -9.98 8.15 -15.55
N TRP A 24 -8.99 7.74 -14.77
CA TRP A 24 -9.02 7.90 -13.30
C TRP A 24 -9.14 9.36 -12.88
N LEU A 25 -8.37 10.27 -13.50
CA LEU A 25 -8.48 11.70 -13.23
C LEU A 25 -9.87 12.25 -13.58
N ARG A 26 -10.45 11.80 -14.70
CA ARG A 26 -11.81 12.18 -15.08
C ARG A 26 -12.81 11.71 -14.03
N ARG A 27 -12.75 10.43 -13.64
CA ARG A 27 -13.64 9.81 -12.65
C ARG A 27 -13.50 10.43 -11.26
N LEU A 28 -12.28 10.82 -10.87
CA LEU A 28 -12.04 11.60 -9.65
C LEU A 28 -12.65 13.01 -9.73
N ALA A 29 -12.59 13.65 -10.89
CA ALA A 29 -13.14 15.00 -11.10
C ALA A 29 -14.67 15.02 -11.24
N THR A 30 -15.27 13.97 -11.79
CA THR A 30 -16.73 13.81 -11.91
C THR A 30 -17.37 13.28 -10.62
N GLY A 31 -16.56 12.76 -9.70
CA GLY A 31 -17.02 12.17 -8.43
C GLY A 31 -17.41 10.69 -8.54
N ASP A 32 -17.17 10.04 -9.67
CA ASP A 32 -17.35 8.59 -9.84
C ASP A 32 -16.38 7.78 -8.96
N ILE A 33 -15.24 8.38 -8.61
CA ILE A 33 -14.28 7.89 -7.62
C ILE A 33 -14.10 9.00 -6.58
N GLU A 34 -14.25 8.67 -5.30
CA GLU A 34 -14.06 9.63 -4.23
C GLU A 34 -12.62 10.16 -4.21
N LEU A 35 -12.40 11.46 -3.99
CA LEU A 35 -11.06 12.05 -3.95
C LEU A 35 -10.37 11.77 -2.60
N THR A 36 -10.01 10.51 -2.39
CA THR A 36 -9.37 10.04 -1.15
C THR A 36 -8.14 9.16 -1.44
N HIS A 37 -7.27 9.05 -0.44
CA HIS A 37 -6.11 8.14 -0.52
C HIS A 37 -6.53 6.68 -0.69
N GLU A 38 -7.68 6.27 -0.12
CA GLU A 38 -8.17 4.90 -0.22
C GLU A 38 -8.76 4.60 -1.59
N ALA A 39 -9.54 5.52 -2.14
CA ALA A 39 -10.08 5.39 -3.49
C ALA A 39 -8.97 5.38 -4.56
N CYS A 40 -7.86 6.09 -4.33
CA CYS A 40 -6.68 5.95 -5.18
C CYS A 40 -6.01 4.56 -5.04
N HIS A 41 -6.13 3.90 -3.89
CA HIS A 41 -5.48 2.61 -3.62
C HIS A 41 -6.24 1.41 -4.21
N SER A 42 -7.51 1.59 -4.55
CA SER A 42 -8.31 0.57 -5.24
C SER A 42 -8.12 0.56 -6.76
N LEU A 43 -7.33 1.50 -7.32
CA LEU A 43 -7.03 1.59 -8.75
C LEU A 43 -5.93 0.58 -9.12
N GLU A 44 -6.12 -0.13 -10.24
CA GLU A 44 -5.14 -1.05 -10.81
C GLU A 44 -4.74 -0.58 -12.22
N PRO A 45 -3.45 -0.57 -12.59
CA PRO A 45 -2.33 -1.18 -11.86
C PRO A 45 -1.77 -0.32 -10.71
N TRP A 46 -1.50 -0.96 -9.56
CA TRP A 46 -1.07 -0.30 -8.32
C TRP A 46 0.10 0.70 -8.46
N ARG A 47 1.07 0.44 -9.36
CA ARG A 47 2.24 1.33 -9.56
C ARG A 47 1.83 2.68 -10.14
N ALA A 48 0.90 2.67 -11.10
CA ALA A 48 0.39 3.89 -11.71
C ALA A 48 -0.52 4.64 -10.74
N ALA A 49 -1.33 3.91 -9.97
CA ALA A 49 -2.18 4.46 -8.92
C ALA A 49 -1.37 5.19 -7.82
N ALA A 50 -0.25 4.59 -7.39
CA ALA A 50 0.66 5.20 -6.43
C ALA A 50 1.28 6.50 -6.97
N HIS A 51 1.69 6.52 -8.24
CA HIS A 51 2.26 7.71 -8.87
C HIS A 51 1.24 8.84 -9.07
N LEU A 52 0.02 8.50 -9.48
CA LEU A 52 -1.09 9.46 -9.55
C LEU A 52 -1.36 10.09 -8.17
N ARG A 53 -1.39 9.27 -7.11
CA ARG A 53 -1.60 9.75 -5.74
C ARG A 53 -0.51 10.73 -5.29
N GLU A 54 0.76 10.45 -5.59
CA GLU A 54 1.87 11.39 -5.32
C GLU A 54 1.70 12.71 -6.07
N LEU A 55 1.30 12.68 -7.34
CA LEU A 55 1.01 13.87 -8.13
C LEU A 55 -0.12 14.70 -7.48
N LEU A 56 -1.23 14.06 -7.10
CA LEU A 56 -2.37 14.73 -6.46
C LEU A 56 -1.99 15.38 -5.12
N ILE A 57 -1.14 14.71 -4.32
CA ILE A 57 -0.59 15.30 -3.09
C ILE A 57 0.27 16.53 -3.41
N SER A 58 1.16 16.41 -4.41
CA SER A 58 2.09 17.48 -4.76
C SER A 58 1.41 18.73 -5.33
N CYS A 59 0.26 18.55 -5.98
CA CYS A 59 -0.60 19.63 -6.46
C CYS A 59 -1.51 20.20 -5.37
N GLY A 60 -1.51 19.65 -4.15
CA GLY A 60 -2.38 20.06 -3.05
C GLY A 60 -3.85 19.62 -3.20
N VAL A 61 -4.15 18.77 -4.20
CA VAL A 61 -5.49 18.24 -4.47
C VAL A 61 -5.87 17.18 -3.43
N LEU A 62 -4.90 16.37 -3.02
CA LEU A 62 -5.06 15.39 -1.95
C LEU A 62 -4.28 15.86 -0.71
N PRO A 63 -4.83 15.74 0.51
CA PRO A 63 -4.11 16.13 1.71
C PRO A 63 -2.78 15.39 1.83
N ALA A 64 -1.75 16.10 2.30
CA ALA A 64 -0.44 15.50 2.55
C ALA A 64 -0.57 14.28 3.48
N VAL A 65 0.02 13.17 3.06
CA VAL A 65 0.01 11.92 3.83
C VAL A 65 0.83 12.13 5.10
N ASP A 66 0.34 11.58 6.20
CA ASP A 66 1.10 11.59 7.45
C ASP A 66 2.49 10.97 7.22
N LYS A 67 3.54 11.73 7.55
CA LYS A 67 4.95 11.35 7.39
C LYS A 67 5.29 9.97 7.94
N ARG A 68 4.55 9.48 8.95
CA ARG A 68 4.73 8.15 9.53
C ARG A 68 4.19 7.05 8.63
N ILE A 69 3.12 7.28 7.90
CA ILE A 69 2.61 6.36 6.88
C ILE A 69 3.65 6.24 5.76
N CYS A 70 4.15 7.38 5.24
CA CYS A 70 5.21 7.36 4.23
C CYS A 70 6.48 6.64 4.73
N SER A 71 6.85 6.84 6.00
CA SER A 71 7.98 6.14 6.62
C SER A 71 7.75 4.63 6.71
N LEU A 72 6.51 4.18 6.97
CA LEU A 72 6.16 2.77 7.00
C LEU A 72 6.19 2.16 5.59
N GLU A 73 5.60 2.82 4.59
CA GLU A 73 5.60 2.38 3.19
C GLU A 73 7.03 2.23 2.66
N ARG A 74 7.92 3.19 2.97
CA ARG A 74 9.34 3.11 2.58
C ARG A 74 10.08 1.95 3.26
N TRP A 75 9.83 1.74 4.55
CA TRP A 75 10.39 0.60 5.29
C TRP A 75 9.88 -0.74 4.73
N LEU A 76 8.61 -0.81 4.33
CA LEU A 76 7.99 -2.02 3.80
C LEU A 76 8.66 -2.51 2.52
N ILE A 77 9.13 -1.61 1.65
CA ILE A 77 9.88 -1.98 0.44
C ILE A 77 11.14 -2.78 0.80
N GLY A 78 11.92 -2.30 1.77
CA GLY A 78 13.11 -3.01 2.24
C GLY A 78 12.75 -4.33 2.92
N HIS A 79 11.79 -4.31 3.84
CA HIS A 79 11.35 -5.52 4.55
C HIS A 79 10.87 -6.62 3.60
N LEU A 80 10.11 -6.29 2.56
CA LEU A 80 9.65 -7.26 1.56
C LEU A 80 10.79 -7.82 0.71
N ALA A 81 11.81 -7.01 0.40
CA ALA A 81 12.99 -7.46 -0.35
C ALA A 81 13.88 -8.41 0.47
N ASP A 82 13.85 -8.30 1.81
CA ASP A 82 14.62 -9.15 2.72
C ASP A 82 13.97 -10.53 2.96
N ILE A 83 12.73 -10.75 2.49
CA ILE A 83 12.06 -12.05 2.61
C ILE A 83 12.58 -12.99 1.51
N PRO A 84 13.24 -14.11 1.84
CA PRO A 84 13.86 -14.98 0.82
C PRO A 84 12.86 -15.70 -0.07
N ASP A 85 11.72 -16.07 0.50
CA ASP A 85 10.65 -16.78 -0.20
C ASP A 85 9.72 -15.78 -0.91
N PRO A 86 9.64 -15.81 -2.26
CA PRO A 86 8.81 -14.88 -3.02
C PRO A 86 7.30 -15.05 -2.75
N ASP A 87 6.84 -16.26 -2.42
CA ASP A 87 5.43 -16.51 -2.09
C ASP A 87 5.10 -15.90 -0.73
N HIS A 88 6.00 -16.04 0.25
CA HIS A 88 5.86 -15.34 1.54
C HIS A 88 5.86 -13.82 1.35
N ALA A 89 6.78 -13.29 0.54
CA ALA A 89 6.83 -11.85 0.26
C ALA A 89 5.50 -11.37 -0.38
N GLN A 90 4.92 -12.15 -1.30
CA GLN A 90 3.64 -11.83 -1.92
C GLN A 90 2.48 -11.86 -0.91
N VAL A 91 2.44 -12.84 -0.01
CA VAL A 91 1.43 -12.92 1.05
C VAL A 91 1.54 -11.70 1.99
N ILE A 92 2.74 -11.37 2.45
CA ILE A 92 2.96 -10.21 3.33
C ILE A 92 2.62 -8.90 2.60
N ARG A 93 2.95 -8.79 1.32
CA ARG A 93 2.52 -7.65 0.49
C ARG A 93 1.01 -7.53 0.45
N ARG A 94 0.26 -8.62 0.26
CA ARG A 94 -1.20 -8.60 0.25
C ARG A 94 -1.77 -8.21 1.62
N PHE A 95 -1.28 -8.83 2.69
CA PHE A 95 -1.68 -8.53 4.06
C PHE A 95 -1.45 -7.05 4.42
N THR A 96 -0.27 -6.51 4.10
CA THR A 96 0.04 -5.09 4.35
C THR A 96 -0.82 -4.14 3.53
N THR A 97 -1.09 -4.49 2.26
CA THR A 97 -1.89 -3.68 1.34
C THR A 97 -3.36 -3.61 1.75
N TRP A 98 -3.91 -4.70 2.31
CA TRP A 98 -5.35 -4.83 2.57
C TRP A 98 -5.72 -4.61 4.04
N GLU A 99 -4.86 -4.97 4.99
CA GLU A 99 -5.18 -4.87 6.42
C GLU A 99 -4.41 -3.74 7.10
N VAL A 100 -3.09 -3.67 6.94
CA VAL A 100 -2.26 -2.78 7.76
C VAL A 100 -2.35 -1.32 7.30
N LEU A 101 -2.12 -1.07 6.00
CA LEU A 101 -2.07 0.30 5.47
C LEU A 101 -3.43 1.00 5.49
N PRO A 102 -4.56 0.37 5.09
CA PRO A 102 -5.87 1.02 5.18
C PRO A 102 -6.21 1.45 6.61
N ARG A 103 -6.07 0.56 7.60
CA ARG A 103 -6.33 0.88 9.02
C ARG A 103 -5.49 2.06 9.53
N LEU A 104 -4.22 2.14 9.11
CA LEU A 104 -3.35 3.25 9.46
C LEU A 104 -3.82 4.56 8.79
N ARG A 105 -4.25 4.51 7.53
CA ARG A 105 -4.77 5.66 6.78
C ARG A 105 -6.10 6.16 7.37
N THR A 106 -7.05 5.27 7.66
CA THR A 106 -8.31 5.62 8.35
C THR A 106 -8.02 6.28 9.70
N SER A 107 -7.03 5.78 10.45
CA SER A 107 -6.62 6.39 11.72
C SER A 107 -6.07 7.80 11.53
N SER A 108 -5.31 8.03 10.46
CA SER A 108 -4.68 9.33 10.17
C SER A 108 -5.68 10.43 9.83
N GLN A 109 -6.84 10.07 9.27
CA GLN A 109 -7.93 11.01 8.99
C GLN A 109 -8.51 11.63 10.27
N LYS A 110 -8.47 10.90 11.40
CA LYS A 110 -9.00 11.38 12.69
C LYS A 110 -7.97 12.16 13.49
N LYS A 111 -6.71 11.73 13.44
CA LYS A 111 -5.59 12.33 14.17
C LYS A 111 -4.25 11.95 13.54
N PRO A 112 -3.22 12.80 13.63
CA PRO A 112 -1.87 12.43 13.22
C PRO A 112 -1.40 11.11 13.84
N ILE A 113 -0.68 10.31 13.05
CA ILE A 113 -0.17 9.01 13.45
C ILE A 113 0.97 9.18 14.44
N THR A 114 0.80 8.57 15.61
CA THR A 114 1.83 8.58 16.64
C THR A 114 2.98 7.65 16.25
N PRO A 115 4.21 7.89 16.76
CA PRO A 115 5.32 6.97 16.58
C PRO A 115 5.00 5.54 17.07
N ALA A 116 4.20 5.42 18.13
CA ALA A 116 3.76 4.13 18.67
C ALA A 116 2.85 3.39 17.69
N ALA A 117 1.85 4.06 17.10
CA ALA A 117 0.97 3.45 16.11
C ALA A 117 1.74 2.98 14.86
N ARG A 118 2.70 3.77 14.39
CA ARG A 118 3.58 3.35 13.28
C ARG A 118 4.46 2.15 13.63
N ARG A 119 4.99 2.08 14.86
CA ARG A 119 5.78 0.92 15.33
C ARG A 119 4.92 -0.32 15.40
N HIS A 120 3.73 -0.21 16.00
CA HIS A 120 2.79 -1.31 16.10
C HIS A 120 2.41 -1.88 14.72
N ALA A 121 2.17 -1.02 13.73
CA ALA A 121 1.94 -1.46 12.36
C ALA A 121 3.14 -2.21 11.76
N ALA A 122 4.37 -1.74 11.98
CA ALA A 122 5.57 -2.46 11.56
C ALA A 122 5.73 -3.81 12.28
N ASP A 123 5.40 -3.87 13.57
CA ASP A 123 5.50 -5.09 14.37
C ASP A 123 4.49 -6.15 13.91
N GLN A 124 3.26 -5.76 13.56
CA GLN A 124 2.29 -6.68 12.95
C GLN A 124 2.83 -7.32 11.67
N VAL A 125 3.46 -6.53 10.81
CA VAL A 125 4.07 -7.03 9.55
C VAL A 125 5.21 -7.99 9.85
N LYS A 126 6.10 -7.64 10.79
CA LYS A 126 7.20 -8.52 11.21
C LYS A 126 6.70 -9.84 11.80
N GLN A 127 5.68 -9.78 12.65
CA GLN A 127 5.07 -10.98 13.25
C GLN A 127 4.44 -11.88 12.21
N ALA A 128 3.70 -11.30 11.24
CA ALA A 128 3.17 -12.07 10.12
C ALA A 128 4.29 -12.73 9.30
N THR A 129 5.39 -12.02 9.01
CA THR A 129 6.56 -12.60 8.33
C THR A 129 7.18 -13.73 9.14
N ALA A 130 7.39 -13.53 10.45
CA ALA A 130 7.94 -14.55 11.34
C ALA A 130 7.05 -15.79 11.40
N PHE A 131 5.73 -15.61 11.38
CA PHE A 131 4.77 -16.71 11.35
C PHE A 131 4.87 -17.54 10.07
N LEU A 132 5.00 -16.90 8.90
CA LEU A 132 5.21 -17.63 7.63
C LEU A 132 6.52 -18.43 7.64
N ILE A 133 7.60 -17.84 8.14
CA ILE A 133 8.88 -18.54 8.28
C ILE A 133 8.75 -19.74 9.24
N TRP A 134 8.06 -19.56 10.35
CA TRP A 134 7.81 -20.62 11.33
C TRP A 134 6.97 -21.78 10.77
N LEU A 135 5.98 -21.48 9.93
CA LEU A 135 5.18 -22.49 9.23
C LEU A 135 6.03 -23.29 8.23
N ALA A 136 6.80 -22.59 7.40
CA ALA A 136 7.66 -23.25 6.42
C ALA A 136 8.71 -24.14 7.08
N ALA A 137 9.24 -23.75 8.25
CA ALA A 137 10.16 -24.58 9.02
C ALA A 137 9.53 -25.89 9.56
N ARG A 138 8.19 -26.02 9.49
CA ARG A 138 7.42 -27.21 9.89
C ARG A 138 6.80 -27.91 8.68
N ASP A 139 7.27 -27.62 7.46
CA ASP A 139 6.71 -28.12 6.20
C ASP A 139 5.19 -27.86 6.07
N HIS A 140 4.73 -26.76 6.66
CA HIS A 140 3.35 -26.31 6.58
C HIS A 140 3.24 -25.01 5.77
N THR A 141 2.17 -24.92 4.99
CA THR A 141 1.76 -23.68 4.31
C THR A 141 0.56 -23.07 5.04
N LEU A 142 0.23 -21.81 4.76
CA LEU A 142 -1.00 -21.19 5.26
C LEU A 142 -2.26 -22.01 4.92
N GLY A 143 -2.31 -22.67 3.76
CA GLY A 143 -3.47 -23.47 3.34
C GLY A 143 -3.59 -24.81 4.06
N THR A 144 -2.48 -25.34 4.58
CA THR A 144 -2.43 -26.61 5.31
C THR A 144 -2.36 -26.41 6.83
N CYS A 145 -2.19 -25.17 7.29
CA CYS A 145 -2.12 -24.83 8.70
C CYS A 145 -3.54 -24.76 9.30
N GLY A 146 -3.93 -25.81 10.01
CA GLY A 146 -5.12 -25.83 10.86
C GLY A 146 -4.81 -25.46 12.31
N GLN A 147 -5.85 -25.28 13.12
CA GLN A 147 -5.76 -24.90 14.54
C GLN A 147 -4.82 -25.81 15.34
N THR A 148 -4.87 -27.12 15.11
CA THR A 148 -4.01 -28.12 15.75
C THR A 148 -2.52 -27.91 15.48
N GLY A 149 -2.16 -27.31 14.34
CA GLY A 149 -0.78 -26.98 14.00
C GLY A 149 -0.27 -25.70 14.65
N ILE A 150 -1.16 -24.85 15.16
CA ILE A 150 -0.83 -23.59 15.85
C ILE A 150 -0.71 -23.82 17.37
N ASP A 151 -1.52 -24.73 17.92
CA ASP A 151 -1.61 -25.00 19.36
C ASP A 151 -0.57 -26.03 19.88
N ALA A 152 0.31 -26.56 19.02
CA ALA A 152 1.32 -27.58 19.34
C ALA A 152 2.72 -26.98 19.55
#